data_AF-A0A6A6SPK5-F1
#
_entry.id   AF-A0A6A6SPK5-F1
#
_cell.length_a   1.000
_cell.length_b   1.000
_cell.length_c   1.000
_cell.angle_alpha   90.00
_cell.angle_beta   90.00
_cell.angle_gamma   90.00
#
_symmetry.space_group_name_H-M   'P 1'
#
loop_
_entity.id
_entity.type
_entity.pdbx_description
1 polymer ?
#
loop_
_entity_poly.entity_id
_entity_poly.type
_entity_poly.pdbx_seq_one_letter_code
_entity_poly.pdbx_strand_id
1 'polypeptide(L)'
;MSTLSPRKALHNVYTIWLFTRSDLKTIVVPSTFFAFVFASCGPGVYVDRTPSAMSVVRHVPRTVFWVWINLLPFAIENQRQPDSVVEDAENKPWRPLPSKRLTARQAVRLMVAFYTLAVVVSLALGGIVQCLALVILGYWYNDLSGANCSCITRNFINGCGYVCFLSGALEVISGRSVFAMNPTACRWLATIGLVVFTTVQAQDMPDQAGDSLRSRWTVPLVIGDAAARCTLALGVAVWSYACPAYWGISANGFIVTIPLGIIVVARFLLRRSMQADRLTFRLYNMWMVSLYLLPLVKTLDGLFV
;
A
#
# COMPACT_ATOMS: atom_id res chain seq x y z
N MET A 1 -4.33 -24.73 30.80
CA MET A 1 -3.78 -24.06 29.60
C MET A 1 -2.75 -24.98 28.96
N SER A 2 -3.08 -25.63 27.84
CA SER A 2 -2.13 -26.51 27.13
C SER A 2 -1.08 -25.65 26.43
N THR A 3 0.19 -25.76 26.84
CA THR A 3 1.31 -25.10 26.17
C THR A 3 1.39 -25.54 24.71
N LEU A 4 1.30 -24.61 23.76
CA LEU A 4 1.47 -24.87 22.34
C LEU A 4 2.86 -25.46 22.11
N SER A 5 2.95 -26.62 21.45
CA SER A 5 4.26 -27.18 21.11
C SER A 5 5.01 -26.22 20.16
N PRO A 6 6.35 -26.09 20.26
CA PRO A 6 7.12 -25.15 19.43
C PRO A 6 6.87 -25.31 17.92
N ARG A 7 6.67 -26.55 17.46
CA ARG A 7 6.31 -26.85 16.06
C ARG A 7 4.95 -26.25 15.66
N LYS A 8 3.94 -26.33 16.52
CA LYS A 8 2.61 -25.73 16.27
C LYS A 8 2.68 -24.21 16.31
N ALA A 9 3.46 -23.63 17.23
CA ALA A 9 3.67 -22.19 17.30
C ALA A 9 4.35 -21.67 16.02
N LEU A 10 5.44 -22.30 15.58
CA LEU A 10 6.14 -21.94 14.34
C LEU A 10 5.24 -22.10 13.11
N HIS A 11 4.46 -23.18 13.06
CA HIS A 11 3.47 -23.41 12.01
C HIS A 11 2.48 -22.24 11.91
N ASN A 12 1.95 -21.77 13.06
CA ASN A 12 0.98 -20.68 13.12
C ASN A 12 1.58 -19.31 12.78
N VAL A 13 2.78 -19.01 13.27
CA VAL A 13 3.51 -17.77 12.92
C VAL A 13 3.77 -17.72 11.42
N TYR A 14 4.23 -18.83 10.84
CA TYR A 14 4.42 -18.93 9.40
C TYR A 14 3.10 -18.74 8.63
N THR A 15 1.97 -19.27 9.14
CA THR A 15 0.64 -19.00 8.57
C THR A 15 0.30 -17.53 8.51
N ILE A 16 0.50 -16.84 9.63
CA ILE A 16 0.19 -15.42 9.76
C ILE A 16 1.06 -14.61 8.80
N TRP A 17 2.35 -14.92 8.74
CA TRP A 17 3.28 -14.26 7.81
C TRP A 17 2.87 -14.43 6.35
N LEU A 18 2.41 -15.64 5.96
CA LEU A 18 1.99 -15.91 4.59
C LEU A 18 0.85 -14.98 4.13
N PHE A 19 -0.12 -14.63 4.98
CA PHE A 19 -1.19 -13.71 4.58
C PHE A 19 -0.66 -12.37 4.03
N THR A 20 0.41 -11.84 4.61
CA THR A 20 0.96 -10.51 4.29
C THR A 20 2.24 -10.55 3.46
N ARG A 21 2.75 -11.74 3.08
CA ARG A 21 4.07 -11.91 2.46
C ARG A 21 4.30 -11.01 1.24
N SER A 22 3.32 -10.92 0.34
CA SER A 22 3.36 -10.04 -0.84
C SER A 22 3.38 -8.57 -0.43
N ASP A 23 2.60 -8.25 0.60
CA ASP A 23 2.22 -6.91 0.96
C ASP A 23 3.23 -6.21 1.88
N LEU A 24 4.20 -6.97 2.39
CA LEU A 24 5.39 -6.40 3.04
C LEU A 24 6.11 -5.41 2.13
N LYS A 25 6.22 -5.73 0.83
CA LYS A 25 6.97 -4.93 -0.14
C LYS A 25 6.14 -3.83 -0.80
N THR A 26 4.81 -3.90 -0.72
CA THR A 26 3.90 -2.95 -1.39
C THR A 26 3.24 -1.98 -0.41
N ILE A 27 3.04 -2.39 0.86
CA ILE A 27 2.38 -1.60 1.89
C ILE A 27 3.30 -1.36 3.09
N VAL A 28 3.77 -2.42 3.77
CA VAL A 28 4.42 -2.26 5.09
C VAL A 28 5.71 -1.45 5.00
N VAL A 29 6.63 -1.90 4.14
CA VAL A 29 7.92 -1.22 3.95
C VAL A 29 7.73 0.16 3.31
N PRO A 30 6.98 0.32 2.20
CA PRO A 30 6.79 1.64 1.58
C PRO A 30 6.10 2.66 2.48
N SER A 31 5.08 2.27 3.26
CA SER A 31 4.36 3.20 4.14
C SER A 31 5.20 3.64 5.33
N THR A 32 5.96 2.70 5.92
CA THR A 32 6.92 3.05 6.97
C THR A 32 8.01 3.97 6.42
N PHE A 33 8.52 3.68 5.23
CA PHE A 33 9.53 4.50 4.57
C PHE A 33 9.03 5.91 4.27
N PHE A 34 7.82 6.04 3.69
CA PHE A 34 7.17 7.33 3.49
C PHE A 34 7.08 8.10 4.81
N ALA A 35 6.55 7.48 5.85
CA ALA A 35 6.38 8.12 7.15
C ALA A 35 7.73 8.59 7.73
N PHE A 36 8.77 7.77 7.62
CA PHE A 36 10.13 8.10 8.07
C PHE A 36 10.71 9.28 7.31
N VAL A 37 10.70 9.23 5.97
CA VAL A 37 11.22 10.31 5.13
C VAL A 37 10.46 11.59 5.41
N PHE A 38 9.13 11.53 5.35
CA PHE A 38 8.28 12.70 5.44
C PHE A 38 8.35 13.34 6.83
N ALA A 39 8.35 12.56 7.91
CA ALA A 39 8.55 13.10 9.26
C ALA A 39 9.95 13.71 9.47
N SER A 40 10.94 13.32 8.66
CA SER A 40 12.31 13.84 8.72
C SER A 40 12.52 15.13 7.92
N CYS A 41 11.57 15.52 7.07
CA CYS A 41 11.69 16.68 6.17
C CYS A 41 11.59 18.07 6.84
N GLY A 42 11.62 18.15 8.18
CA GLY A 42 11.74 19.42 8.91
C GLY A 42 10.43 20.25 8.99
N PRO A 43 10.52 21.56 9.31
CA PRO A 43 9.35 22.41 9.57
C PRO A 43 8.58 22.62 8.27
N GLY A 44 7.35 22.10 8.23
CA GLY A 44 6.58 22.04 6.99
C GLY A 44 5.69 20.81 6.83
N VAL A 45 5.67 19.90 7.81
CA VAL A 45 4.68 18.80 7.85
C VAL A 45 3.53 19.13 8.81
N TYR A 46 3.88 19.58 10.02
CA TYR A 46 2.95 19.95 11.07
C TYR A 46 3.00 21.45 11.37
N VAL A 47 1.86 22.03 11.77
CA VAL A 47 1.71 23.46 12.06
C VAL A 47 2.35 23.84 13.40
N ASP A 48 2.44 22.90 14.35
CA ASP A 48 2.85 23.17 15.72
C ASP A 48 4.36 23.00 15.96
N ARG A 49 4.92 21.80 15.72
CA ARG A 49 6.31 21.48 16.03
C ARG A 49 6.80 20.27 15.25
N THR A 50 8.04 20.36 14.77
CA THR A 50 8.72 19.23 14.13
C THR A 50 9.09 18.14 15.14
N PRO A 51 8.89 16.86 14.80
CA PRO A 51 9.40 15.76 15.62
C PRO A 51 10.94 15.76 15.58
N SER A 52 11.59 15.40 16.69
CA SER A 52 13.05 15.26 16.72
C SER A 52 13.48 14.03 15.93
N ALA A 53 14.63 14.09 15.25
CA ALA A 53 15.12 12.97 14.44
C ALA A 53 15.28 11.67 15.26
N MET A 54 15.77 11.80 16.50
CA MET A 54 15.88 10.69 17.45
C MET A 54 14.52 10.07 17.79
N SER A 55 13.48 10.89 17.95
CA SER A 55 12.11 10.41 18.18
C SER A 55 11.61 9.62 16.97
N VAL A 56 11.79 10.14 15.75
CA VAL A 56 11.38 9.46 14.51
C VAL A 56 12.04 8.08 14.40
N VAL A 57 13.35 7.99 14.62
CA VAL A 57 14.09 6.71 14.58
C VAL A 57 13.58 5.72 15.62
N ARG A 58 13.38 6.16 16.87
CA ARG A 58 12.86 5.30 17.96
C ARG A 58 11.46 4.78 17.67
N HIS A 59 10.67 5.51 16.88
CA HIS A 59 9.30 5.13 16.56
C HIS A 59 9.17 4.21 15.35
N VAL A 60 10.24 3.98 14.58
CA VAL A 60 10.20 3.07 13.41
C VAL A 60 9.64 1.68 13.75
N PRO A 61 10.08 0.96 14.80
CA PRO A 61 9.58 -0.39 15.07
C PRO A 61 8.08 -0.44 15.35
N ARG A 62 7.56 0.54 16.11
CA ARG A 62 6.12 0.63 16.40
C ARG A 62 5.31 1.08 15.18
N THR A 63 5.87 1.90 14.30
CA THR A 63 5.24 2.26 13.02
C THR A 63 5.14 1.04 12.10
N VAL A 64 6.22 0.25 11.95
CA VAL A 64 6.18 -1.02 11.19
C VAL A 64 5.10 -1.94 11.75
N PHE A 65 5.05 -2.10 13.06
CA PHE A 65 4.04 -2.92 13.72
C PHE A 65 2.63 -2.39 13.49
N TRP A 66 2.41 -1.08 13.62
CA TRP A 66 1.11 -0.46 13.37
C TRP A 66 0.61 -0.67 11.93
N VAL A 67 1.48 -0.48 10.94
CA VAL A 67 1.12 -0.71 9.53
C VAL A 67 0.80 -2.18 9.30
N TRP A 68 1.62 -3.09 9.83
CA TRP A 68 1.42 -4.53 9.66
C TRP A 68 0.16 -5.03 10.35
N ILE A 69 -0.13 -4.60 11.57
CA ILE A 69 -1.31 -5.06 12.31
C ILE A 69 -2.61 -4.55 11.71
N ASN A 70 -2.61 -3.36 11.09
CA ASN A 70 -3.76 -2.84 10.36
C ASN A 70 -3.94 -3.50 8.99
N LEU A 71 -2.85 -3.96 8.36
CA LEU A 71 -2.88 -4.67 7.08
C LEU A 71 -3.34 -6.14 7.22
N LEU A 72 -2.89 -6.83 8.27
CA LEU A 72 -3.10 -8.27 8.44
C LEU A 72 -4.58 -8.70 8.38
N PRO A 73 -5.52 -8.10 9.13
CA PRO A 73 -6.92 -8.53 9.07
C PRO A 73 -7.56 -8.26 7.69
N PHE A 74 -7.21 -7.14 7.04
CA PHE A 74 -7.62 -6.86 5.66
C PHE A 74 -7.10 -7.91 4.67
N ALA A 75 -5.84 -8.35 4.82
CA ALA A 75 -5.27 -9.39 3.99
C ALA A 75 -5.98 -10.74 4.18
N ILE A 76 -6.37 -11.08 5.41
CA ILE A 76 -7.16 -12.28 5.70
C ILE A 76 -8.55 -12.14 5.07
N GLU A 77 -9.20 -10.98 5.20
CA GLU A 77 -10.53 -10.71 4.65
C GLU A 77 -10.56 -10.85 3.13
N ASN A 78 -9.56 -10.30 2.43
CA ASN A 78 -9.45 -10.41 0.98
C ASN A 78 -9.18 -11.85 0.48
N GLN A 79 -8.61 -12.70 1.33
CA GLN A 79 -8.23 -14.07 0.96
C GLN A 79 -9.28 -15.13 1.35
N ARG A 80 -10.27 -14.78 2.19
CA ARG A 80 -11.13 -15.79 2.85
C ARG A 80 -12.29 -16.34 2.02
N GLN A 81 -12.79 -15.59 1.04
CA GLN A 81 -13.99 -15.97 0.32
C GLN A 81 -13.70 -17.15 -0.64
N PRO A 82 -14.65 -18.06 -0.90
CA PRO A 82 -14.44 -19.22 -1.78
C PRO A 82 -13.82 -18.84 -3.14
N ASP A 83 -14.35 -17.81 -3.79
CA ASP A 83 -13.84 -17.36 -5.10
C ASP A 83 -12.44 -16.73 -4.99
N SER A 84 -12.11 -16.16 -3.83
CA SER A 84 -10.74 -15.66 -3.56
C SER A 84 -9.75 -16.82 -3.42
N VAL A 85 -10.17 -17.95 -2.87
CA VAL A 85 -9.33 -19.14 -2.75
C VAL A 85 -9.06 -19.76 -4.12
N VAL A 86 -10.05 -19.74 -5.03
CA VAL A 86 -9.87 -20.19 -6.42
C VAL A 86 -8.91 -19.26 -7.19
N GLU A 87 -9.14 -17.95 -7.11
CA GLU A 87 -8.24 -16.92 -7.67
C GLU A 87 -6.80 -17.10 -7.15
N ASP A 88 -6.64 -17.26 -5.84
CA ASP A 88 -5.33 -17.41 -5.22
C ASP A 88 -4.68 -18.76 -5.50
N ALA A 89 -5.43 -19.83 -5.76
CA ALA A 89 -4.85 -21.10 -6.17
C ALA A 89 -4.12 -20.96 -7.52
N GLU A 90 -4.63 -20.12 -8.42
CA GLU A 90 -3.98 -19.80 -9.70
C GLU A 90 -2.81 -18.82 -9.50
N ASN A 91 -3.08 -17.66 -8.90
CA ASN A 91 -2.08 -16.58 -8.84
C ASN A 91 -1.00 -16.82 -7.77
N LYS A 92 -1.39 -17.34 -6.59
CA LYS A 92 -0.60 -17.34 -5.34
C LYS A 92 -0.85 -18.62 -4.52
N PRO A 93 -0.59 -19.84 -5.06
CA PRO A 93 -0.97 -21.11 -4.44
C PRO A 93 -0.35 -21.36 -3.05
N TRP A 94 0.72 -20.64 -2.72
CA TRP A 94 1.38 -20.69 -1.41
C TRP A 94 0.56 -20.02 -0.29
N ARG A 95 -0.51 -19.27 -0.59
CA ARG A 95 -1.32 -18.56 0.41
C ARG A 95 -2.00 -19.53 1.39
N PRO A 96 -2.32 -19.09 2.63
CA PRO A 96 -2.76 -20.00 3.70
C PRO A 96 -3.97 -20.87 3.37
N LEU A 97 -4.97 -20.32 2.67
CA LEU A 97 -6.21 -21.03 2.34
C LEU A 97 -6.07 -21.96 1.14
N PRO A 98 -5.51 -21.54 -0.02
CA PRO A 98 -5.22 -22.46 -1.12
C PRO A 98 -4.31 -23.63 -0.72
N SER A 99 -3.30 -23.36 0.12
CA SER A 99 -2.39 -24.38 0.66
C SER A 99 -2.96 -25.19 1.84
N LYS A 100 -4.24 -25.00 2.17
CA LYS A 100 -4.98 -25.75 3.21
C LYS A 100 -4.35 -25.71 4.60
N ARG A 101 -3.62 -24.64 4.92
CA ARG A 101 -2.99 -24.46 6.24
C ARG A 101 -3.98 -24.03 7.32
N LEU A 102 -5.14 -23.49 6.90
CA LEU A 102 -6.28 -23.12 7.74
C LEU A 102 -7.59 -23.45 7.02
N THR A 103 -8.65 -23.64 7.81
CA THR A 103 -10.03 -23.62 7.31
C THR A 103 -10.57 -22.20 7.19
N ALA A 104 -11.59 -21.99 6.36
CA ALA A 104 -12.27 -20.69 6.24
C ALA A 104 -12.80 -20.17 7.59
N ARG A 105 -13.37 -21.05 8.42
CA ARG A 105 -13.84 -20.69 9.78
C ARG A 105 -12.71 -20.22 10.69
N GLN A 106 -11.53 -20.85 10.61
CA GLN A 106 -10.37 -20.40 11.38
C GLN A 106 -9.86 -19.04 10.88
N ALA A 107 -9.86 -18.81 9.56
CA ALA A 107 -9.47 -17.52 8.98
C ALA A 107 -10.40 -16.39 9.47
N VAL A 108 -11.72 -16.60 9.49
CA VAL A 108 -12.68 -15.60 10.03
C VAL A 108 -12.40 -15.27 11.50
N ARG A 109 -12.16 -16.28 12.34
CA ARG A 109 -11.85 -16.05 13.76
C ARG A 109 -10.55 -15.24 13.93
N LEU A 110 -9.52 -15.57 13.16
CA LEU A 110 -8.26 -14.82 13.16
C LEU A 110 -8.47 -13.38 12.69
N MET A 111 -9.24 -13.18 11.62
CA MET A 111 -9.57 -11.86 11.08
C MET A 111 -10.22 -10.97 12.12
N VAL A 112 -11.27 -11.43 12.80
CA VAL A 112 -11.97 -10.65 13.84
C VAL A 112 -11.04 -10.34 15.02
N ALA A 113 -10.23 -11.32 15.44
CA ALA A 113 -9.24 -11.11 16.51
C ALA A 113 -8.21 -10.05 16.13
N PHE A 114 -7.70 -10.08 14.89
CA PHE A 114 -6.72 -9.12 14.41
C PHE A 114 -7.31 -7.73 14.13
N TYR A 115 -8.57 -7.61 13.71
CA TYR A 115 -9.25 -6.32 13.65
C TYR A 115 -9.39 -5.70 15.05
N THR A 116 -9.79 -6.50 16.03
CA THR A 116 -9.86 -6.05 17.43
C THR A 116 -8.50 -5.59 17.93
N LEU A 117 -7.46 -6.38 17.66
CA LEU A 117 -6.08 -6.04 18.04
C LEU A 117 -5.59 -4.77 17.32
N ALA A 118 -5.90 -4.59 16.04
CA ALA A 118 -5.54 -3.39 15.28
C ALA A 118 -6.16 -2.12 15.88
N VAL A 119 -7.43 -2.18 16.30
CA VAL A 119 -8.12 -1.06 16.98
C VAL A 119 -7.45 -0.76 18.32
N VAL A 120 -7.21 -1.78 19.16
CA VAL A 120 -6.54 -1.60 20.46
C VAL A 120 -5.14 -1.00 20.30
N VAL A 121 -4.34 -1.51 19.35
CA VAL A 121 -3.00 -0.99 19.07
C VAL A 121 -3.08 0.45 18.55
N SER A 122 -4.05 0.78 17.71
CA SER A 122 -4.21 2.14 17.17
C SER A 122 -4.70 3.14 18.23
N LEU A 123 -5.46 2.70 19.23
CA LEU A 123 -5.77 3.52 20.41
C LEU A 123 -4.52 3.81 21.25
N ALA A 124 -3.61 2.84 21.38
CA ALA A 124 -2.40 2.98 22.19
C ALA A 124 -1.27 3.76 21.49
N LEU A 125 -1.11 3.59 20.18
CA LEU A 125 0.01 4.15 19.40
C LEU A 125 -0.36 5.40 18.60
N GLY A 126 -1.65 5.70 18.43
CA GLY A 126 -2.17 6.68 17.47
C GLY A 126 -2.63 6.03 16.16
N GLY A 127 -3.21 6.84 15.27
CA GLY A 127 -3.70 6.37 13.98
C GLY A 127 -5.10 5.74 14.03
N ILE A 128 -5.88 5.96 15.09
CA ILE A 128 -7.19 5.33 15.26
C ILE A 128 -8.19 5.70 14.16
N VAL A 129 -8.17 6.94 13.66
CA VAL A 129 -9.08 7.38 12.59
C VAL A 129 -8.81 6.59 11.31
N GLN A 130 -7.54 6.41 10.97
CA GLN A 130 -7.07 5.66 9.81
C GLN A 130 -7.33 4.17 9.96
N CYS A 131 -7.15 3.62 11.17
CA CYS A 131 -7.52 2.24 11.49
C CYS A 131 -9.01 1.99 11.23
N LEU A 132 -9.90 2.83 11.77
CA LEU A 132 -11.34 2.68 11.56
C LEU A 132 -11.72 2.87 10.09
N ALA A 133 -11.11 3.83 9.40
CA ALA A 133 -11.28 4.00 7.97
C ALA A 133 -10.84 2.75 7.19
N LEU A 134 -9.72 2.12 7.53
CA LEU A 134 -9.24 0.87 6.92
C LEU A 134 -10.19 -0.30 7.19
N VAL A 135 -10.81 -0.38 8.38
CA VAL A 135 -11.86 -1.37 8.67
C VAL A 135 -13.06 -1.18 7.74
N ILE A 136 -13.55 0.07 7.62
CA ILE A 136 -14.70 0.39 6.76
C ILE A 136 -14.39 0.13 5.30
N LEU A 137 -13.22 0.56 4.82
CA LEU A 137 -12.76 0.34 3.44
C LEU A 137 -12.56 -1.15 3.15
N GLY A 138 -12.04 -1.93 4.11
CA GLY A 138 -11.92 -3.38 4.01
C GLY A 138 -13.26 -4.07 3.85
N TYR A 139 -14.19 -3.75 4.74
CA TYR A 139 -15.55 -4.26 4.67
C TYR A 139 -16.24 -3.87 3.34
N TRP A 140 -16.07 -2.62 2.88
CA TRP A 140 -16.61 -2.18 1.59
C TRP A 140 -15.98 -2.95 0.43
N TYR A 141 -14.65 -3.09 0.43
CA TYR A 141 -13.91 -3.79 -0.61
C TYR A 141 -14.36 -5.24 -0.76
N ASN A 142 -14.47 -5.96 0.37
CA ASN A 142 -14.66 -7.40 0.40
C ASN A 142 -16.13 -7.83 0.52
N ASP A 143 -16.83 -7.40 1.57
CA ASP A 143 -18.15 -7.92 1.94
C ASP A 143 -19.28 -7.19 1.21
N LEU A 144 -19.13 -5.89 0.95
CA LEU A 144 -20.06 -5.12 0.13
C LEU A 144 -19.70 -5.15 -1.37
N SER A 145 -18.75 -6.00 -1.76
CA SER A 145 -18.33 -6.21 -3.15
C SER A 145 -17.82 -4.95 -3.88
N GLY A 146 -17.32 -3.94 -3.16
CA GLY A 146 -16.78 -2.71 -3.75
C GLY A 146 -15.60 -2.97 -4.70
N ALA A 147 -14.84 -4.04 -4.47
CA ALA A 147 -13.78 -4.47 -5.39
C ALA A 147 -14.26 -5.08 -6.71
N ASN A 148 -15.53 -5.52 -6.75
CA ASN A 148 -16.12 -6.28 -7.85
C ASN A 148 -17.24 -5.50 -8.57
N CYS A 149 -17.66 -4.34 -8.07
CA CYS A 149 -18.72 -3.56 -8.71
C CYS A 149 -18.21 -2.68 -9.86
N SER A 150 -16.96 -2.20 -9.79
CA SER A 150 -16.35 -1.36 -10.81
C SER A 150 -14.84 -1.25 -10.58
N CYS A 151 -14.06 -1.22 -11.67
CA CYS A 151 -12.63 -0.96 -11.61
C CYS A 151 -12.31 0.43 -11.01
N ILE A 152 -13.19 1.42 -11.22
CA ILE A 152 -13.05 2.77 -10.65
C ILE A 152 -13.25 2.71 -9.13
N THR A 153 -14.27 2.01 -8.65
CA THR A 153 -14.55 1.87 -7.21
C THR A 153 -13.42 1.13 -6.51
N ARG A 154 -12.95 0.02 -7.10
CA ARG A 154 -11.78 -0.73 -6.62
C ARG A 154 -10.56 0.19 -6.49
N ASN A 155 -10.24 0.96 -7.53
CA ASN A 155 -9.12 1.88 -7.52
C ASN A 155 -9.29 3.00 -6.48
N PHE A 156 -10.51 3.52 -6.31
CA PHE A 156 -10.82 4.55 -5.33
C PHE A 156 -10.57 4.05 -3.91
N ILE A 157 -11.11 2.87 -3.58
CA ILE A 157 -10.90 2.22 -2.28
C ILE A 157 -9.40 1.99 -2.03
N ASN A 158 -8.66 1.52 -3.02
CA ASN A 158 -7.21 1.36 -2.92
C ASN A 158 -6.49 2.69 -2.66
N GLY A 159 -6.85 3.76 -3.38
CA GLY A 159 -6.30 5.11 -3.16
C GLY A 159 -6.55 5.59 -1.73
N CYS A 160 -7.78 5.48 -1.25
CA CYS A 160 -8.13 5.81 0.15
C CYS A 160 -7.37 4.94 1.16
N GLY A 161 -7.23 3.64 0.90
CA GLY A 161 -6.49 2.71 1.75
C GLY A 161 -5.01 3.09 1.86
N TYR A 162 -4.36 3.42 0.73
CA TYR A 162 -2.99 3.93 0.74
C TYR A 162 -2.88 5.22 1.54
N VAL A 163 -3.78 6.19 1.34
CA VAL A 163 -3.80 7.42 2.15
C VAL A 163 -3.91 7.11 3.65
N CYS A 164 -4.75 6.16 4.05
CA CYS A 164 -4.88 5.74 5.45
C CYS A 164 -3.59 5.10 5.98
N PHE A 165 -2.96 4.19 5.24
CA PHE A 165 -1.69 3.58 5.65
C PHE A 165 -0.56 4.61 5.77
N LEU A 166 -0.43 5.51 4.81
CA LEU A 166 0.61 6.54 4.80
C LEU A 166 0.42 7.54 5.95
N SER A 167 -0.79 8.07 6.09
CA SER A 167 -1.10 9.08 7.10
C SER A 167 -1.12 8.51 8.53
N GLY A 168 -1.58 7.27 8.72
CA GLY A 168 -1.53 6.60 10.02
C GLY A 168 -0.10 6.22 10.42
N ALA A 169 0.72 5.74 9.47
CA ALA A 169 2.14 5.52 9.72
C ALA A 169 2.86 6.82 10.11
N LEU A 170 2.52 7.92 9.43
CA LEU A 170 3.05 9.26 9.72
C LEU A 170 2.64 9.75 11.12
N GLU A 171 1.40 9.52 11.54
CA GLU A 171 0.91 9.87 12.88
C GLU A 171 1.66 9.10 13.97
N VAL A 172 1.84 7.79 13.81
CA VAL A 172 2.54 6.93 14.79
C VAL A 172 4.04 7.27 14.88
N ILE A 173 4.69 7.56 13.75
CA ILE A 173 6.12 7.85 13.73
C ILE A 173 6.44 9.25 14.29
N SER A 174 5.60 10.24 13.97
CA SER A 174 5.75 11.61 14.45
C SER A 174 5.26 11.77 15.89
N GLY A 175 4.35 10.92 16.34
CA GLY A 175 3.60 11.12 17.59
C GLY A 175 2.65 12.32 17.52
N ARG A 176 2.22 12.71 16.32
CA ARG A 176 1.39 13.89 16.07
C ARG A 176 0.17 13.52 15.25
N SER A 177 -1.00 14.00 15.69
CA SER A 177 -2.26 13.81 14.99
C SER A 177 -2.20 14.33 13.56
N VAL A 178 -2.79 13.59 12.62
CA VAL A 178 -2.96 14.06 11.23
C VAL A 178 -3.75 15.37 11.12
N PHE A 179 -4.59 15.70 12.11
CA PHE A 179 -5.34 16.96 12.11
C PHE A 179 -4.46 18.19 12.36
N ALA A 180 -3.23 18.00 12.84
CA ALA A 180 -2.24 19.07 12.98
C ALA A 180 -1.36 19.25 11.72
N MET A 181 -1.60 18.47 10.66
CA MET A 181 -0.86 18.59 9.40
C MET A 181 -1.20 19.90 8.70
N ASN A 182 -0.21 20.51 8.08
CA ASN A 182 -0.46 21.72 7.30
C ASN A 182 -1.11 21.39 5.93
N PRO A 183 -1.70 22.38 5.25
CA PRO A 183 -2.39 22.16 3.98
C PRO A 183 -1.51 21.56 2.87
N THR A 184 -0.21 21.85 2.85
CA THR A 184 0.73 21.28 1.87
C THR A 184 0.86 19.78 2.09
N ALA A 185 1.09 19.35 3.33
CA ALA A 185 1.20 17.94 3.65
C ALA A 185 -0.09 17.17 3.37
N CYS A 186 -1.26 17.76 3.67
CA CYS A 186 -2.56 17.18 3.33
C CYS A 186 -2.77 17.04 1.81
N ARG A 187 -2.44 18.08 1.03
CA ARG A 187 -2.51 18.02 -0.44
C ARG A 187 -1.56 16.97 -0.99
N TRP A 188 -0.37 16.82 -0.42
CA TRP A 188 0.57 15.79 -0.86
C TRP A 188 0.06 14.37 -0.64
N LEU A 189 -0.53 14.09 0.52
CA LEU A 189 -1.20 12.80 0.76
C LEU A 189 -2.34 12.56 -0.24
N ALA A 190 -3.14 13.58 -0.54
CA ALA A 190 -4.20 13.49 -1.54
C ALA A 190 -3.63 13.23 -2.95
N THR A 191 -2.53 13.89 -3.32
CA THR A 191 -1.81 13.63 -4.58
C THR A 191 -1.35 12.18 -4.67
N ILE A 192 -0.74 11.63 -3.62
CA ILE A 192 -0.36 10.20 -3.60
C ILE A 192 -1.59 9.30 -3.72
N GLY A 193 -2.69 9.63 -3.05
CA GLY A 193 -3.97 8.94 -3.23
C GLY A 193 -4.45 8.93 -4.69
N LEU A 194 -4.31 10.05 -5.41
CA LEU A 194 -4.64 10.15 -6.84
C LEU A 194 -3.67 9.38 -7.73
N VAL A 195 -2.37 9.38 -7.41
CA VAL A 195 -1.37 8.54 -8.08
C VAL A 195 -1.80 7.08 -7.99
N VAL A 196 -2.11 6.59 -6.78
CA VAL A 196 -2.58 5.22 -6.56
C VAL A 196 -3.89 4.99 -7.31
N PHE A 197 -4.89 5.84 -7.14
CA PHE A 197 -6.19 5.73 -7.83
C PHE A 197 -6.05 5.54 -9.34
N THR A 198 -5.12 6.26 -9.97
CA THR A 198 -4.93 6.22 -11.43
C THR A 198 -3.95 5.15 -11.92
N THR A 199 -3.17 4.52 -11.03
CA THR A 199 -2.11 3.58 -11.43
C THR A 199 -2.06 2.25 -10.67
N VAL A 200 -2.92 2.04 -9.67
CA VAL A 200 -2.91 0.82 -8.83
C VAL A 200 -3.23 -0.45 -9.61
N GLN A 201 -3.92 -0.34 -10.76
CA GLN A 201 -4.15 -1.44 -11.69
C GLN A 201 -2.86 -2.07 -12.25
N ALA A 202 -1.68 -1.47 -11.99
CA ALA A 202 -0.38 -2.11 -12.20
C ALA A 202 -0.26 -3.47 -11.50
N GLN A 203 -0.92 -3.63 -10.34
CA GLN A 203 -0.92 -4.88 -9.58
C GLN A 203 -1.76 -5.98 -10.24
N ASP A 204 -2.77 -5.60 -11.03
CA ASP A 204 -3.72 -6.52 -11.66
C ASP A 204 -3.11 -7.11 -12.96
N MET A 205 -2.14 -6.44 -13.58
CA MET A 205 -1.50 -6.90 -14.82
C MET A 205 -0.94 -8.33 -14.76
N PRO A 206 -0.15 -8.74 -13.74
CA PRO A 206 0.33 -10.11 -13.63
C PRO A 206 -0.73 -11.12 -13.14
N ASP A 207 -1.88 -10.66 -12.64
CA ASP A 207 -2.88 -11.46 -11.93
C ASP A 207 -4.17 -11.69 -12.77
N GLN A 208 -4.18 -11.25 -14.05
CA GLN A 208 -5.33 -11.34 -14.97
C GLN A 208 -5.96 -12.75 -15.07
N ALA A 209 -5.14 -13.81 -15.05
CA ALA A 209 -5.63 -15.18 -15.14
C ALA A 209 -6.51 -15.55 -13.94
N GLY A 210 -6.01 -15.39 -12.71
CA GLY A 210 -6.83 -15.62 -11.51
C GLY A 210 -7.98 -14.61 -11.36
N ASP A 211 -7.77 -13.35 -11.74
CA ASP A 211 -8.85 -12.34 -11.73
C ASP A 211 -10.02 -12.74 -12.63
N SER A 212 -9.73 -13.37 -13.78
CA SER A 212 -10.75 -13.87 -14.70
C SER A 212 -11.58 -15.02 -14.11
N LEU A 213 -10.96 -15.91 -13.32
CA LEU A 213 -11.66 -17.01 -12.63
C LEU A 213 -12.67 -16.52 -11.61
N ARG A 214 -12.41 -15.35 -10.99
CA ARG A 214 -13.32 -14.68 -10.06
C ARG A 214 -14.27 -13.68 -10.75
N SER A 215 -14.18 -13.53 -12.07
CA SER A 215 -14.92 -12.51 -12.82
C SER A 215 -14.74 -11.10 -12.23
N ARG A 216 -13.51 -10.76 -11.84
CA ARG A 216 -13.22 -9.44 -11.27
C ARG A 216 -13.36 -8.33 -12.29
N TRP A 217 -13.78 -7.17 -11.80
CA TRP A 217 -13.79 -5.93 -12.55
C TRP A 217 -12.45 -5.19 -12.43
N THR A 218 -11.35 -5.83 -12.87
CA THR A 218 -10.05 -5.15 -12.96
C THR A 218 -9.94 -4.41 -14.29
N VAL A 219 -9.16 -3.31 -14.31
CA VAL A 219 -8.97 -2.49 -15.52
C VAL A 219 -8.57 -3.33 -16.75
N PRO A 220 -7.56 -4.22 -16.69
CA PRO A 220 -7.20 -5.03 -17.87
C PRO A 220 -8.31 -5.96 -18.37
N LEU A 221 -9.23 -6.42 -17.51
CA LEU A 221 -10.37 -7.24 -17.92
C LEU A 221 -11.54 -6.42 -18.48
N VAL A 222 -11.72 -5.18 -17.99
CA VAL A 222 -12.84 -4.30 -18.40
C VAL A 222 -12.56 -3.58 -19.71
N ILE A 223 -11.36 -3.00 -19.87
CA ILE A 223 -11.00 -2.20 -21.07
C ILE A 223 -10.00 -2.90 -21.99
N GLY A 224 -9.56 -4.10 -21.63
CA GLY A 224 -8.55 -4.88 -22.36
C GLY A 224 -7.11 -4.55 -21.95
N ASP A 225 -6.24 -5.56 -22.07
CA ASP A 225 -4.82 -5.51 -21.66
C ASP A 225 -4.05 -4.33 -22.29
N ALA A 226 -4.22 -4.09 -23.59
CA ALA A 226 -3.50 -3.02 -24.29
C ALA A 226 -3.93 -1.62 -23.80
N ALA A 227 -5.23 -1.38 -23.64
CA ALA A 227 -5.73 -0.10 -23.16
C ALA A 227 -5.32 0.13 -21.70
N ALA A 228 -5.40 -0.90 -20.85
CA ALA A 228 -4.92 -0.82 -19.46
C ALA A 228 -3.44 -0.43 -19.36
N ARG A 229 -2.57 -1.01 -20.21
CA ARG A 229 -1.15 -0.63 -20.30
C ARG A 229 -0.97 0.83 -20.73
N CYS A 230 -1.76 1.32 -21.68
CA CYS A 230 -1.72 2.73 -22.07
C CYS A 230 -2.13 3.66 -20.92
N THR A 231 -3.17 3.32 -20.15
CA THR A 231 -3.55 4.11 -18.97
C THR A 231 -2.44 4.15 -17.92
N LEU A 232 -1.76 3.02 -17.69
CA LEU A 232 -0.64 2.93 -16.76
C LEU A 232 0.57 3.74 -17.24
N ALA A 233 0.93 3.62 -18.51
CA ALA A 233 2.01 4.39 -19.11
C ALA A 233 1.73 5.90 -19.01
N LEU A 234 0.51 6.33 -19.35
CA LEU A 234 0.10 7.73 -19.23
C LEU A 234 0.15 8.21 -17.78
N GLY A 235 -0.44 7.46 -16.85
CA GLY A 235 -0.45 7.82 -15.42
C GLY A 235 0.96 7.95 -14.86
N VAL A 236 1.82 6.95 -15.09
CA VAL A 236 3.22 6.99 -14.63
C VAL A 236 3.98 8.16 -15.25
N ALA A 237 3.82 8.44 -16.54
CA ALA A 237 4.48 9.56 -17.20
C ALA A 237 4.03 10.91 -16.61
N VAL A 238 2.72 11.13 -16.48
CA VAL A 238 2.14 12.36 -15.92
C VAL A 238 2.64 12.58 -14.49
N TRP A 239 2.54 11.57 -13.62
CA TRP A 239 2.92 11.71 -12.22
C TRP A 239 4.43 11.81 -12.01
N SER A 240 5.24 11.23 -12.89
CA SER A 240 6.71 11.39 -12.86
C SER A 240 7.15 12.85 -13.04
N TYR A 241 6.32 13.66 -13.71
CA TYR A 241 6.53 15.10 -13.88
C TYR A 241 5.76 15.94 -12.86
N ALA A 242 4.47 15.66 -12.68
CA ALA A 242 3.58 16.47 -11.84
C ALA A 242 3.99 16.44 -10.35
N CYS A 243 4.51 15.31 -9.85
CA CYS A 243 4.91 15.20 -8.45
C CYS A 243 6.14 16.05 -8.11
N PRO A 244 7.27 15.99 -8.86
CA PRO A 244 8.37 16.92 -8.63
C PRO A 244 7.98 18.40 -8.85
N ALA A 245 7.14 18.69 -9.85
CA ALA A 245 6.64 20.02 -10.13
C ALA A 245 5.81 20.60 -8.95
N TYR A 246 4.98 19.77 -8.32
CA TYR A 246 4.24 20.15 -7.10
C TYR A 246 5.16 20.64 -5.98
N TRP A 247 6.32 20.01 -5.81
CA TRP A 247 7.30 20.41 -4.80
C TRP A 247 8.21 21.57 -5.24
N GLY A 248 8.10 22.02 -6.50
CA GLY A 248 8.94 23.08 -7.05
C GLY A 248 10.43 22.72 -6.96
N ILE A 249 10.77 21.48 -7.29
CA ILE A 249 12.15 20.96 -7.27
C ILE A 249 12.89 21.41 -8.53
N SER A 250 14.19 21.72 -8.42
CA SER A 250 15.05 22.05 -9.56
C SER A 250 15.12 20.93 -10.60
N ALA A 251 15.55 21.25 -11.82
CA ALA A 251 15.63 20.27 -12.92
C ALA A 251 16.42 19.01 -12.56
N ASN A 252 17.44 19.12 -11.71
CA ASN A 252 18.26 17.99 -11.27
C ASN A 252 17.47 17.03 -10.38
N GLY A 253 16.54 17.50 -9.55
CA GLY A 253 15.78 16.62 -8.67
C GLY A 253 14.71 15.78 -9.38
N PHE A 254 14.36 16.11 -10.63
CA PHE A 254 13.53 15.24 -11.48
C PHE A 254 14.21 13.90 -11.81
N ILE A 255 15.54 13.79 -11.63
CA ILE A 255 16.28 12.53 -11.84
C ILE A 255 15.82 11.41 -10.90
N VAL A 256 15.17 11.73 -9.79
CA VAL A 256 14.66 10.75 -8.82
C VAL A 256 13.42 10.00 -9.36
N THR A 257 12.64 10.62 -10.24
CA THR A 257 11.37 10.07 -10.73
C THR A 257 11.38 9.72 -12.21
N ILE A 258 11.93 10.59 -13.06
CA ILE A 258 11.84 10.46 -14.52
C ILE A 258 12.51 9.19 -15.05
N PRO A 259 13.77 8.86 -14.74
CA PRO A 259 14.44 7.69 -15.32
C PRO A 259 13.70 6.39 -15.01
N LEU A 260 13.27 6.23 -13.76
CA LEU A 260 12.52 5.04 -13.34
C LEU A 260 11.10 5.02 -13.94
N GLY A 261 10.45 6.19 -14.05
CA GLY A 261 9.19 6.35 -14.76
C GLY A 261 9.28 5.92 -16.23
N ILE A 262 10.31 6.37 -16.96
CA ILE A 262 10.57 5.96 -18.35
C ILE A 262 10.74 4.45 -18.45
N ILE A 263 11.51 3.83 -17.55
CA ILE A 263 11.68 2.37 -17.53
C ILE A 263 10.34 1.67 -17.33
N VAL A 264 9.51 2.11 -16.38
CA VAL A 264 8.19 1.52 -16.11
C VAL A 264 7.25 1.68 -17.31
N VAL A 265 7.18 2.88 -17.89
CA VAL A 265 6.38 3.19 -19.10
C VAL A 265 6.80 2.30 -20.27
N ALA A 266 8.09 2.29 -20.60
CA ALA A 266 8.62 1.49 -21.70
C ALA A 266 8.31 0.01 -21.51
N ARG A 267 8.43 -0.51 -20.28
CA ARG A 267 8.11 -1.90 -19.99
C ARG A 267 6.63 -2.22 -20.15
N PHE A 268 5.72 -1.37 -19.68
CA PHE A 268 4.28 -1.61 -19.89
C PHE A 268 3.93 -1.65 -21.37
N LEU A 269 4.55 -0.81 -22.20
CA LEU A 269 4.25 -0.75 -23.64
C LEU A 269 4.94 -1.88 -24.44
N LEU A 270 6.16 -2.27 -24.06
CA LEU A 270 7.02 -3.15 -24.87
C LEU A 270 7.13 -4.60 -24.36
N ARG A 271 6.59 -4.92 -23.18
CA ARG A 271 6.68 -6.26 -22.58
C ARG A 271 5.29 -6.70 -22.09
N ARG A 272 4.86 -7.89 -22.52
CA ARG A 272 3.48 -8.38 -22.29
C ARG A 272 3.38 -9.77 -21.66
N SER A 273 4.50 -10.39 -21.27
CA SER A 273 4.45 -11.67 -20.58
C SER A 273 4.16 -11.49 -19.09
N MET A 274 3.48 -12.46 -18.47
CA MET A 274 3.20 -12.46 -17.03
C MET A 274 4.47 -12.28 -16.18
N GLN A 275 5.59 -12.93 -16.55
CA GLN A 275 6.85 -12.77 -15.84
C GLN A 275 7.39 -11.34 -15.97
N ALA A 276 7.23 -10.73 -17.15
CA ALA A 276 7.61 -9.35 -17.36
C ALA A 276 6.73 -8.40 -16.54
N ASP A 277 5.43 -8.65 -16.44
CA ASP A 277 4.50 -7.85 -15.64
C ASP A 277 4.81 -7.95 -14.14
N ARG A 278 5.18 -9.13 -13.62
CA ARG A 278 5.66 -9.28 -12.24
C ARG A 278 6.92 -8.46 -11.96
N LEU A 279 7.83 -8.35 -12.93
CA LEU A 279 9.00 -7.47 -12.81
C LEU A 279 8.62 -6.00 -12.94
N THR A 280 7.76 -5.64 -13.88
CA THR A 280 7.28 -4.27 -14.08
C THR A 280 6.53 -3.76 -12.85
N PHE A 281 5.71 -4.60 -12.21
CA PHE A 281 5.04 -4.25 -10.95
C PHE A 281 6.04 -3.96 -9.82
N ARG A 282 7.14 -4.71 -9.72
CA ARG A 282 8.21 -4.41 -8.75
C ARG A 282 8.87 -3.05 -9.03
N LEU A 283 9.15 -2.76 -10.31
CA LEU A 283 9.72 -1.46 -10.72
C LEU A 283 8.73 -0.31 -10.49
N TYR A 284 7.43 -0.54 -10.71
CA TYR A 284 6.36 0.39 -10.37
C TYR A 284 6.32 0.68 -8.87
N ASN A 285 6.47 -0.34 -8.01
CA ASN A 285 6.56 -0.11 -6.56
C ASN A 285 7.83 0.70 -6.18
N MET A 286 8.95 0.47 -6.87
CA MET A 286 10.16 1.30 -6.68
C MET A 286 9.93 2.75 -7.15
N TRP A 287 9.18 2.94 -8.24
CA TRP A 287 8.79 4.26 -8.72
C TRP A 287 7.87 4.98 -7.72
N MET A 288 6.88 4.30 -7.16
CA MET A 288 6.05 4.84 -6.07
C MET A 288 6.91 5.30 -4.88
N VAL A 289 7.89 4.49 -4.47
CA VAL A 289 8.83 4.84 -3.40
C VAL A 289 9.69 6.05 -3.76
N SER A 290 10.06 6.23 -5.04
CA SER A 290 10.82 7.41 -5.45
C SER A 290 9.99 8.70 -5.38
N LEU A 291 8.67 8.63 -5.58
CA LEU A 291 7.78 9.76 -5.30
C LEU A 291 7.81 10.15 -3.82
N TYR A 292 7.90 9.17 -2.90
CA TYR A 292 7.95 9.42 -1.45
C TYR A 292 9.21 10.16 -0.99
N LEU A 293 10.27 10.15 -1.81
CA LEU A 293 11.52 10.89 -1.56
C LEU A 293 11.43 12.38 -1.89
N LEU A 294 10.47 12.80 -2.72
CA LEU A 294 10.40 14.17 -3.24
C LEU A 294 10.38 15.28 -2.15
N PRO A 295 9.66 15.13 -1.03
CA PRO A 295 9.71 16.12 0.04
C PRO A 295 11.14 16.32 0.58
N LEU A 296 11.92 15.24 0.71
CA LEU A 296 13.30 15.29 1.16
C LEU A 296 14.21 15.93 0.10
N VAL A 297 14.01 15.59 -1.17
CA VAL A 297 14.73 16.22 -2.28
C VAL A 297 14.51 17.74 -2.26
N LYS A 298 13.28 18.19 -2.02
CA LYS A 298 12.99 19.63 -1.89
C LYS A 298 13.72 20.28 -0.71
N THR A 299 13.75 19.62 0.45
CA THR A 299 14.51 20.12 1.61
C THR A 299 16.00 20.26 1.27
N LEU A 300 16.59 19.29 0.56
CA LEU A 300 17.99 19.33 0.16
C LEU A 300 18.27 20.38 -0.92
N ASP A 301 17.40 20.51 -1.92
CA ASP A 301 17.51 21.50 -3.00
C ASP A 301 17.53 22.93 -2.44
N GLY A 302 16.75 23.19 -1.38
CA GLY A 302 16.77 24.47 -0.67
C GLY A 302 17.99 24.73 0.23
N LEU A 303 18.85 23.73 0.47
CA LEU A 303 20.11 23.93 1.22
C LEU A 303 21.28 24.35 0.31
N PHE A 304 21.15 24.20 -1.00
CA PHE A 304 22.19 24.50 -1.99
C PHE A 304 21.92 25.77 -2.82
N VAL A 305 20.88 26.54 -2.46
CA VAL A 305 20.55 27.87 -2.99
C VAL A 305 20.77 28.89 -1.88
#